data_AF-A0A7V2J644-F1
#
_entry.id   AF-A0A7V2J644-F1
#
_cell.length_a   1.000
_cell.length_b   1.000
_cell.length_c   1.000
_cell.angle_alpha   90.00
_cell.angle_beta   90.00
_cell.angle_gamma   90.00
#
_symmetry.space_group_name_H-M   'P 1'
#
loop_
_entity.id
_entity.type
_entity.pdbx_description
1 polymer ?
#
loop_
_entity_poly.entity_id
_entity_poly.type
_entity_poly.pdbx_seq_one_letter_code
_entity_poly.pdbx_strand_id
1 'polypeptide(L)'
;MKKIFYLILFMTTLTLQLDTVYAVEAPRNPNSAKECAICHYRWIDIFFVDGKGSELVPYQAEKVVAKPEICFSCHDGSVVDSRAKVYNDHRHKINRPPPEYMKIPKIYPLDKEGNMQCATCHTAHGVSSEMGIEKTIFVRSSNKNSAMCRSCHSDKDGGTAFGNHPIGSTKMKIPDGLIKRGAILGDGENNIICETCHVVHGSPNESFLIESSRNSQLCLECHSDKNIFTQDGKRNHFHVINAIPGKVKIPEDLIKKGSKLGRKGEIICQTCHKIHNNRIEKDLLLIKKGKGESLCLTCHTDKQYLANTKHNLNHSAPNEKNLDGKTVAEAGICSPCHLPHKEARKPGEGNDFTTRLCLSCHSKGNIAEKALIKNYKHPVDVNPFDIADTEVLLKAIGVKKKDLKLPLFSRAGAQDRNGLVTCATCHDPHRWRSDSTEGEIREDVKGDHKTSFLRRPSPALCRECHSNKFAIVNSKHDMRKTAPEEKNFLGQLPSESGLCGTCHIIHGGQKNYIWGRDIKSKSGQVVQNLCVSCHNKDGIANKKLIKEYSHPMDI
;
A
#
# COMPACT_ATOMS: atom_id res chain seq x y z
N MET A 1 -11.49 45.71 75.57
CA MET A 1 -11.83 47.01 76.17
C MET A 1 -11.53 48.13 75.18
N LYS A 2 -12.53 48.99 74.96
CA LYS A 2 -12.56 50.39 74.45
C LYS A 2 -11.31 50.91 73.70
N LYS A 3 -11.45 51.20 72.38
CA LYS A 3 -11.69 52.53 71.76
C LYS A 3 -10.60 53.57 72.08
N ILE A 4 -10.03 54.20 71.06
CA ILE A 4 -10.14 55.66 70.81
C ILE A 4 -9.64 55.98 69.39
N PHE A 5 -10.50 56.67 68.66
CA PHE A 5 -10.31 57.35 67.38
C PHE A 5 -9.46 58.62 67.60
N TYR A 6 -8.58 58.96 66.67
CA TYR A 6 -8.23 60.37 66.44
C TYR A 6 -8.25 60.72 64.95
N LEU A 7 -9.11 61.69 64.69
CA LEU A 7 -9.39 62.39 63.46
C LEU A 7 -8.31 63.45 63.27
N ILE A 8 -7.56 63.45 62.15
CA ILE A 8 -6.73 64.59 61.77
C ILE A 8 -7.33 65.22 60.51
N LEU A 9 -7.88 66.40 60.75
CA LEU A 9 -8.37 67.39 59.80
C LEU A 9 -7.17 67.94 59.03
N PHE A 10 -7.17 67.91 57.69
CA PHE A 10 -6.25 68.74 56.91
C PHE A 10 -7.03 69.57 55.89
N MET A 11 -6.96 70.88 56.14
CA MET A 11 -7.53 72.00 55.40
C MET A 11 -7.05 72.01 53.95
N THR A 12 -8.01 72.04 53.02
CA THR A 12 -7.83 72.40 51.62
C THR A 12 -7.51 73.89 51.50
N THR A 13 -6.25 74.22 51.20
CA THR A 13 -5.87 75.54 50.66
C THR A 13 -5.56 75.38 49.18
N LEU A 14 -6.50 75.86 48.37
CA LEU A 14 -6.40 75.97 46.92
C LEU A 14 -5.42 77.10 46.58
N THR A 15 -4.21 76.76 46.17
CA THR A 15 -3.29 77.71 45.53
C THR A 15 -3.32 77.44 44.02
N LEU A 16 -3.89 78.39 43.26
CA LEU A 16 -3.74 78.44 41.81
C LEU A 16 -2.29 78.80 41.50
N GLN A 17 -1.51 77.83 41.05
CA GLN A 17 -0.30 78.08 40.26
C GLN A 17 -0.69 78.04 38.77
N LEU A 18 -0.61 79.20 38.13
CA LEU A 18 -0.62 79.35 36.69
C LEU A 18 0.73 78.85 36.15
N ASP A 19 0.82 77.56 35.86
CA ASP A 19 1.92 77.03 35.07
C ASP A 19 1.68 77.36 33.60
N THR A 20 2.53 78.23 33.08
CA THR A 20 2.69 78.46 31.66
C THR A 20 2.96 77.13 30.96
N VAL A 21 2.00 76.67 30.15
CA VAL A 21 2.16 75.55 29.24
C VAL A 21 3.20 75.96 28.19
N TYR A 22 4.47 75.64 28.42
CA TYR A 22 5.37 75.42 27.31
C TYR A 22 4.90 74.15 26.61
N ALA A 23 4.34 74.30 25.41
CA ALA A 23 4.16 73.19 24.50
C ALA A 23 5.56 72.66 24.17
N VAL A 24 6.00 71.64 24.91
CA VAL A 24 7.13 70.81 24.51
C VAL A 24 6.63 70.04 23.29
N GLU A 25 7.01 70.52 22.12
CA GLU A 25 6.79 69.82 20.86
C GLU A 25 7.38 68.41 21.02
N ALA A 26 6.54 67.38 20.85
CA ALA A 26 7.01 66.00 20.90
C ALA A 26 8.16 65.86 19.88
N PRO A 27 9.28 65.19 20.24
CA PRO A 27 10.39 65.03 19.32
C PRO A 27 9.87 64.40 18.02
N ARG A 28 9.99 65.13 16.89
CA ARG A 28 9.75 64.57 15.56
C ARG A 28 10.77 63.46 15.36
N ASN A 29 10.26 62.25 15.12
CA ASN A 29 10.99 61.00 14.89
C ASN A 29 11.72 60.41 16.12
N PRO A 30 11.02 59.61 16.95
CA PRO A 30 11.71 58.50 17.62
C PRO A 30 12.38 57.60 16.57
N ASN A 31 13.42 56.89 16.96
CA ASN A 31 14.36 56.07 16.17
C ASN A 31 13.73 54.95 15.27
N SER A 32 12.40 54.92 15.10
CA SER A 32 11.65 53.98 14.27
C SER A 32 11.69 54.29 12.77
N ALA A 33 11.99 55.53 12.37
CA ALA A 33 12.10 55.92 10.96
C ALA A 33 13.16 55.11 10.19
N LYS A 34 14.24 54.70 10.88
CA LYS A 34 15.32 53.87 10.32
C LYS A 34 14.89 52.45 9.96
N GLU A 35 13.90 51.90 10.66
CA GLU A 35 13.40 50.55 10.40
C GLU A 35 12.32 50.57 9.30
N CYS A 36 11.43 51.57 9.32
CA CYS A 36 10.43 51.75 8.27
C CYS A 36 11.05 52.15 6.92
N ALA A 37 12.21 52.81 6.94
CA ALA A 37 13.03 53.18 5.79
C ALA A 37 13.36 52.02 4.82
N ILE A 38 13.47 50.80 5.34
CA ILE A 38 13.78 49.60 4.54
C ILE A 38 12.72 49.38 3.45
N CYS A 39 11.46 49.63 3.78
CA CYS A 39 10.33 49.51 2.85
C CYS A 39 9.83 50.86 2.34
N HIS A 40 10.03 51.92 3.13
CA HIS A 40 9.55 53.27 2.87
C HIS A 40 10.70 54.26 2.82
N TYR A 41 11.67 54.06 1.92
CA TYR A 41 12.81 54.95 1.75
C TYR A 41 12.41 56.44 1.62
N ARG A 42 11.27 56.72 0.96
CA ARG A 42 10.64 58.06 0.87
C ARG A 42 10.23 58.71 2.20
N TRP A 43 10.24 57.98 3.31
CA TRP A 43 9.90 58.48 4.65
C TRP A 43 11.15 58.91 5.44
N ILE A 44 12.32 58.84 4.82
CA ILE A 44 13.56 59.31 5.42
C ILE A 44 13.80 60.75 4.96
N ASP A 45 13.51 61.70 5.86
CA ASP A 45 13.63 63.14 5.60
C ASP A 45 15.04 63.55 5.13
N ILE A 46 16.10 62.87 5.58
CA ILE A 46 17.49 63.22 5.22
C ILE A 46 17.81 62.99 3.73
N PHE A 47 17.04 62.16 3.02
CA PHE A 47 17.25 61.88 1.60
C PHE A 47 16.33 62.70 0.67
N PHE A 48 15.36 63.42 1.24
CA PHE A 48 14.35 64.15 0.47
C PHE A 48 14.12 65.53 1.08
N VAL A 49 14.70 66.55 0.43
CA VAL A 49 14.46 67.95 0.78
C VAL A 49 13.38 68.49 -0.16
N ASP A 50 12.29 69.03 0.40
CA ASP A 50 11.22 69.72 -0.34
C ASP A 50 10.56 68.90 -1.48
N GLY A 51 10.44 67.58 -1.31
CA GLY A 51 9.81 66.70 -2.30
C GLY A 51 10.63 66.48 -3.58
N LYS A 52 11.91 66.82 -3.56
CA LYS A 52 12.87 66.56 -4.63
C LYS A 52 13.81 65.42 -4.22
N GLY A 53 14.27 64.64 -5.20
CA GLY A 53 15.28 63.61 -4.97
C GLY A 53 16.63 64.23 -4.62
N SER A 54 17.60 63.39 -4.26
CA SER A 54 19.00 63.80 -4.09
C SER A 54 19.81 63.52 -5.36
N GLU A 55 21.05 64.00 -5.40
CA GLU A 55 22.01 63.63 -6.45
C GLU A 55 22.32 62.13 -6.49
N LEU A 56 22.10 61.43 -5.36
CA LEU A 56 22.34 59.99 -5.23
C LEU A 56 21.11 59.13 -5.55
N VAL A 57 19.90 59.65 -5.30
CA VAL A 57 18.65 58.89 -5.49
C VAL A 57 17.51 59.80 -5.97
N PRO A 58 16.89 59.53 -7.14
CA PRO A 58 15.77 60.31 -7.65
C PRO A 58 14.51 60.18 -6.78
N TYR A 59 13.61 61.16 -6.89
CA TYR A 59 12.33 61.12 -6.18
C TYR A 59 11.44 59.97 -6.67
N GLN A 60 11.15 59.01 -5.79
CA GLN A 60 10.29 57.86 -6.09
C GLN A 60 8.81 58.24 -5.93
N ALA A 61 8.19 58.74 -7.00
CA ALA A 61 6.77 59.14 -6.99
C ALA A 61 5.79 57.96 -6.91
N GLU A 62 6.18 56.78 -7.40
CA GLU A 62 5.33 55.59 -7.39
C GLU A 62 5.43 54.78 -6.09
N LYS A 63 4.30 54.25 -5.62
CA LYS A 63 4.27 53.28 -4.50
C LYS A 63 4.79 51.92 -4.99
N VAL A 64 6.03 51.57 -4.63
CA VAL A 64 6.68 50.30 -5.04
C VAL A 64 6.72 49.23 -3.94
N VAL A 65 6.22 49.54 -2.75
CA VAL A 65 6.41 48.75 -1.50
C VAL A 65 5.80 47.35 -1.47
N ALA A 66 5.05 46.98 -2.50
CA ALA A 66 4.45 45.66 -2.67
C ALA A 66 4.89 44.97 -3.98
N LYS A 67 5.89 45.52 -4.69
CA LYS A 67 6.45 44.92 -5.89
C LYS A 67 7.45 43.79 -5.51
N PRO A 68 7.60 42.73 -6.35
CA PRO A 68 8.48 41.60 -6.06
C PRO A 68 9.94 41.99 -5.74
N GLU A 69 10.44 43.08 -6.32
CA GLU A 69 11.81 43.55 -6.13
C GLU A 69 12.07 43.99 -4.68
N ILE A 70 11.07 44.62 -4.04
CA ILE A 70 11.14 44.99 -2.61
C ILE A 70 11.10 43.75 -1.73
N CYS A 71 10.30 42.75 -2.11
CA CYS A 71 10.34 41.46 -1.41
C CYS A 71 11.71 40.79 -1.61
N PHE A 72 12.36 40.93 -2.77
CA PHE A 72 13.64 40.30 -3.05
C PHE A 72 14.78 40.92 -2.24
N SER A 73 14.80 42.25 -2.08
CA SER A 73 15.85 42.95 -1.31
C SER A 73 15.92 42.56 0.17
N CYS A 74 14.84 41.98 0.73
CA CYS A 74 14.88 41.41 2.07
C CYS A 74 15.33 39.94 2.09
N HIS A 75 15.14 39.23 0.98
CA HIS A 75 15.41 37.79 0.87
C HIS A 75 16.76 37.46 0.20
N ASP A 76 17.43 38.45 -0.38
CA ASP A 76 18.64 38.31 -1.20
C ASP A 76 19.94 38.07 -0.41
N GLY A 77 19.85 38.11 0.92
CA GLY A 77 20.97 38.04 1.86
C GLY A 77 21.25 39.34 2.60
N SER A 78 20.66 40.46 2.18
CA SER A 78 20.84 41.76 2.85
C SER A 78 20.14 41.83 4.21
N VAL A 79 18.95 41.20 4.34
CA VAL A 79 18.24 41.04 5.63
C VAL A 79 18.25 39.58 6.07
N VAL A 80 17.82 38.68 5.19
CA VAL A 80 17.94 37.23 5.39
C VAL A 80 18.19 36.56 4.04
N ASP A 81 19.15 35.64 3.96
CA ASP A 81 19.29 34.85 2.73
C ASP A 81 18.31 33.69 2.76
N SER A 82 17.25 33.80 1.97
CA SER A 82 16.27 32.72 1.79
C SER A 82 15.85 32.57 0.34
N ARG A 83 16.70 33.02 -0.59
CA ARG A 83 16.51 32.86 -2.04
C ARG A 83 16.22 31.41 -2.42
N ALA A 84 17.00 30.48 -1.85
CA ALA A 84 16.87 29.05 -2.08
C ALA A 84 15.51 28.47 -1.66
N LYS A 85 14.77 29.14 -0.77
CA LYS A 85 13.48 28.69 -0.25
C LYS A 85 12.29 29.45 -0.86
N VAL A 86 12.39 30.77 -0.96
CA VAL A 86 11.26 31.66 -1.32
C VAL A 86 11.29 32.09 -2.79
N TYR A 87 12.46 32.10 -3.45
CA TYR A 87 12.61 32.54 -4.85
C TYR A 87 12.90 31.40 -5.83
N ASN A 88 12.92 30.16 -5.37
CA ASN A 88 13.01 28.99 -6.24
C ASN A 88 11.66 28.65 -6.90
N ASP A 89 11.65 27.74 -7.88
CA ASP A 89 10.42 27.30 -8.56
C ASP A 89 9.45 26.48 -7.69
N HIS A 90 9.82 26.19 -6.45
CA HIS A 90 9.10 25.35 -5.51
C HIS A 90 8.27 26.17 -4.52
N ARG A 91 7.53 27.15 -5.06
CA ARG A 91 6.59 27.99 -4.32
C ARG A 91 5.22 28.02 -4.97
N HIS A 92 4.20 28.45 -4.22
CA HIS A 92 2.96 28.93 -4.85
C HIS A 92 3.31 29.93 -5.95
N LYS A 93 2.91 29.59 -7.17
CA LYS A 93 3.37 30.30 -8.35
C LYS A 93 2.65 31.65 -8.46
N ILE A 94 3.46 32.70 -8.48
CA ILE A 94 3.08 34.11 -8.65
C ILE A 94 3.17 34.52 -10.13
N ASN A 95 2.83 35.77 -10.45
CA ASN A 95 2.82 36.32 -11.82
C ASN A 95 1.88 35.56 -12.76
N ARG A 96 0.81 34.99 -12.20
CA ARG A 96 -0.26 34.33 -12.96
C ARG A 96 -1.58 34.38 -12.20
N PRO A 97 -2.73 34.29 -12.87
CA PRO A 97 -4.02 34.33 -12.20
C PRO A 97 -4.25 33.07 -11.35
N PRO A 98 -5.05 33.16 -10.28
CA PRO A 98 -5.56 31.97 -9.59
C PRO A 98 -6.39 31.11 -10.57
N PRO A 99 -6.54 29.79 -10.31
CA PRO A 99 -7.43 28.96 -11.12
C PRO A 99 -8.86 29.52 -11.15
N GLU A 100 -9.54 29.45 -12.29
CA GLU A 100 -10.88 30.03 -12.49
C GLU A 100 -11.92 29.56 -11.46
N TYR A 101 -11.81 28.31 -11.02
CA TYR A 101 -12.71 27.72 -10.02
C TYR A 101 -12.42 28.18 -8.58
N MET A 102 -11.30 28.86 -8.33
CA MET A 102 -10.85 29.28 -7.00
C MET A 102 -11.34 30.68 -6.69
N LYS A 103 -12.18 30.80 -5.67
CA LYS A 103 -12.63 32.10 -5.17
C LYS A 103 -11.59 32.65 -4.19
N ILE A 104 -10.90 33.71 -4.59
CA ILE A 104 -9.94 34.41 -3.73
C ILE A 104 -10.68 35.45 -2.87
N PRO A 105 -10.66 35.35 -1.53
CA PRO A 105 -11.24 36.36 -0.66
C PRO A 105 -10.60 37.74 -0.85
N LYS A 106 -11.39 38.82 -0.73
CA LYS A 106 -10.93 40.21 -0.94
C LYS A 106 -9.73 40.63 -0.09
N ILE A 107 -9.51 39.98 1.06
CA ILE A 107 -8.36 40.23 1.93
C ILE A 107 -7.01 39.85 1.27
N TYR A 108 -7.03 39.00 0.25
CA TYR A 108 -5.85 38.62 -0.53
C TYR A 108 -5.90 39.31 -1.90
N PRO A 109 -5.30 40.49 -2.05
CA PRO A 109 -5.39 41.26 -3.28
C PRO A 109 -4.61 40.58 -4.42
N LEU A 110 -5.15 40.69 -5.63
CA LEU A 110 -4.46 40.40 -6.87
C LEU A 110 -3.86 41.71 -7.42
N ASP A 111 -2.92 41.62 -8.35
CA ASP A 111 -2.44 42.81 -9.07
C ASP A 111 -3.51 43.35 -10.04
N LYS A 112 -3.18 44.44 -10.76
CA LYS A 112 -4.12 45.13 -11.66
C LYS A 112 -4.55 44.23 -12.83
N GLU A 113 -3.69 43.28 -13.19
CA GLU A 113 -3.88 42.29 -14.23
C GLU A 113 -4.60 41.03 -13.72
N GLY A 114 -4.90 40.95 -12.42
CA GLY A 114 -5.59 39.82 -11.80
C GLY A 114 -4.68 38.64 -11.43
N ASN A 115 -3.37 38.84 -11.36
CA ASN A 115 -2.41 37.81 -10.98
C ASN A 115 -2.16 37.76 -9.48
N MET A 116 -1.83 36.57 -8.99
CA MET A 116 -1.30 36.38 -7.65
C MET A 116 0.14 36.90 -7.56
N GLN A 117 0.43 37.64 -6.50
CA GLN A 117 1.72 38.20 -6.19
C GLN A 117 2.18 37.80 -4.77
N CYS A 118 3.43 38.07 -4.42
CA CYS A 118 3.92 37.89 -3.03
C CYS A 118 3.00 38.63 -2.05
N ALA A 119 2.59 39.85 -2.43
CA ALA A 119 1.67 40.70 -1.70
C ALA A 119 0.23 40.18 -1.62
N THR A 120 -0.15 39.10 -2.32
CA THR A 120 -1.46 38.47 -2.18
C THR A 120 -1.57 37.77 -0.82
N CYS A 121 -0.53 37.06 -0.40
CA CYS A 121 -0.49 36.37 0.90
C CYS A 121 0.21 37.20 1.98
N HIS A 122 1.25 37.95 1.60
CA HIS A 122 2.05 38.74 2.52
C HIS A 122 1.63 40.21 2.56
N THR A 123 1.88 40.83 3.71
CA THR A 123 1.76 42.28 3.92
C THR A 123 2.80 42.71 4.94
N ALA A 124 3.42 43.88 4.71
CA ALA A 124 4.28 44.51 5.70
C ALA A 124 3.51 45.09 6.90
N HIS A 125 2.16 45.12 6.82
CA HIS A 125 1.27 45.63 7.86
C HIS A 125 0.19 44.58 8.19
N GLY A 126 0.62 43.39 8.61
CA GLY A 126 -0.27 42.28 8.96
C GLY A 126 -0.34 42.04 10.46
N VAL A 127 -0.69 40.81 10.85
CA VAL A 127 -0.95 40.46 12.25
C VAL A 127 0.36 40.18 13.02
N SER A 128 0.95 41.20 13.67
CA SER A 128 1.45 41.12 15.06
C SER A 128 1.67 42.52 15.68
N SER A 129 1.64 42.56 17.02
CA SER A 129 1.63 43.75 17.90
C SER A 129 2.98 44.12 18.52
N GLU A 130 4.11 43.60 18.02
CA GLU A 130 5.47 43.94 18.50
C GLU A 130 6.34 44.53 17.39
N MET A 131 7.20 45.49 17.73
CA MET A 131 8.15 46.16 16.82
C MET A 131 9.41 45.30 16.55
N GLY A 132 9.91 45.27 15.31
CA GLY A 132 11.15 44.60 14.88
C GLY A 132 11.15 44.15 13.40
N ILE A 133 12.26 44.32 12.67
CA ILE A 133 12.37 44.07 11.22
C ILE A 133 12.21 42.57 10.88
N GLU A 134 12.77 41.68 11.71
CA GLU A 134 12.58 40.23 11.59
C GLU A 134 11.13 39.77 11.78
N LYS A 135 10.26 40.67 12.26
CA LYS A 135 8.84 40.47 12.48
C LYS A 135 7.98 41.28 11.50
N THR A 136 8.51 42.21 10.71
CA THR A 136 7.71 43.23 9.99
C THR A 136 6.94 42.71 8.76
N ILE A 137 7.30 41.56 8.19
CA ILE A 137 6.60 40.99 7.02
C ILE A 137 5.72 39.82 7.46
N PHE A 138 4.41 40.07 7.54
CA PHE A 138 3.43 39.10 8.00
C PHE A 138 2.64 38.47 6.86
N VAL A 139 1.94 37.39 7.19
CA VAL A 139 0.79 36.94 6.41
C VAL A 139 -0.41 37.87 6.67
N ARG A 140 -1.24 38.11 5.65
CA ARG A 140 -2.41 39.03 5.73
C ARG A 140 -3.49 38.61 6.71
N SER A 141 -3.50 37.34 7.06
CA SER A 141 -4.45 36.74 7.98
C SER A 141 -3.73 35.69 8.82
N SER A 142 -4.22 35.45 10.04
CA SER A 142 -3.73 34.34 10.84
C SER A 142 -3.84 33.03 10.06
N ASN A 143 -2.73 32.28 9.99
CA ASN A 143 -2.73 30.93 9.45
C ASN A 143 -2.79 29.85 10.54
N LYS A 144 -3.29 30.21 11.73
CA LYS A 144 -3.50 29.27 12.82
C LYS A 144 -4.35 28.08 12.34
N ASN A 145 -3.83 26.87 12.52
CA ASN A 145 -4.41 25.62 12.01
C ASN A 145 -4.81 25.65 10.53
N SER A 146 -3.99 26.20 9.62
CA SER A 146 -4.28 26.33 8.18
C SER A 146 -5.48 27.20 7.80
N ALA A 147 -5.92 28.12 8.67
CA ALA A 147 -7.09 28.96 8.39
C ALA A 147 -6.95 29.77 7.08
N MET A 148 -5.74 30.25 6.77
CA MET A 148 -5.45 30.95 5.52
C MET A 148 -5.57 30.01 4.32
N CYS A 149 -4.99 28.81 4.40
CA CYS A 149 -5.07 27.80 3.34
C CYS A 149 -6.52 27.46 2.98
N ARG A 150 -7.36 27.22 3.99
CA ARG A 150 -8.80 26.89 3.79
C ARG A 150 -9.61 28.03 3.18
N SER A 151 -9.18 29.28 3.32
CA SER A 151 -9.90 30.42 2.77
C SER A 151 -9.91 30.44 1.23
N CYS A 152 -8.91 29.82 0.59
CA CYS A 152 -8.83 29.66 -0.86
C CYS A 152 -9.00 28.20 -1.31
N HIS A 153 -8.53 27.23 -0.51
CA HIS A 153 -8.63 25.79 -0.78
C HIS A 153 -9.78 25.14 -0.01
N SER A 154 -10.95 25.78 0.01
CA SER A 154 -12.13 25.31 0.76
C SER A 154 -12.63 23.94 0.29
N ASP A 155 -12.31 23.56 -0.95
CA ASP A 155 -12.64 22.25 -1.52
C ASP A 155 -11.78 21.10 -0.96
N LYS A 156 -10.66 21.42 -0.29
CA LYS A 156 -9.71 20.46 0.31
C LYS A 156 -9.97 20.17 1.79
N ASP A 157 -10.97 20.82 2.37
CA ASP A 157 -11.31 20.71 3.78
C ASP A 157 -12.44 19.69 4.05
N GLY A 158 -12.74 19.41 5.32
CA GLY A 158 -13.91 18.62 5.73
C GLY A 158 -13.70 17.11 5.82
N GLY A 159 -12.50 16.61 5.52
CA GLY A 159 -12.16 15.19 5.64
C GLY A 159 -12.98 14.28 4.72
N THR A 160 -13.14 13.01 5.12
CA THR A 160 -13.62 11.94 4.23
C THR A 160 -15.06 12.14 3.76
N ALA A 161 -15.90 12.81 4.56
CA ALA A 161 -17.26 13.17 4.17
C ALA A 161 -17.31 14.07 2.92
N PHE A 162 -16.27 14.87 2.70
CA PHE A 162 -16.11 15.77 1.54
C PHE A 162 -15.09 15.23 0.52
N GLY A 163 -14.64 13.99 0.69
CA GLY A 163 -13.68 13.35 -0.21
C GLY A 163 -12.22 13.74 0.04
N ASN A 164 -11.91 14.24 1.23
CA ASN A 164 -10.56 14.66 1.60
C ASN A 164 -9.98 13.77 2.69
N HIS A 165 -8.66 13.72 2.78
CA HIS A 165 -7.98 13.10 3.92
C HIS A 165 -8.35 13.85 5.19
N PRO A 166 -8.64 13.16 6.30
CA PRO A 166 -8.99 13.82 7.55
C PRO A 166 -7.82 14.68 8.06
N ILE A 167 -8.17 15.88 8.51
CA ILE A 167 -7.32 16.81 9.25
C ILE A 167 -8.02 17.15 10.57
N GLY A 168 -7.30 17.70 11.55
CA GLY A 168 -7.79 17.92 12.90
C GLY A 168 -7.13 16.99 13.93
N SER A 169 -7.67 17.00 15.16
CA SER A 169 -7.19 16.18 16.26
C SER A 169 -7.32 14.69 15.93
N THR A 170 -6.23 13.95 16.15
CA THR A 170 -6.20 12.50 15.98
C THR A 170 -5.59 11.81 17.19
N LYS A 171 -5.89 10.52 17.36
CA LYS A 171 -5.23 9.67 18.35
C LYS A 171 -3.83 9.24 17.91
N MET A 172 -3.53 9.36 16.61
CA MET A 172 -2.26 8.99 16.04
C MET A 172 -1.23 10.09 16.29
N LYS A 173 -0.13 9.75 16.97
CA LYS A 173 0.99 10.67 17.13
C LYS A 173 1.55 11.04 15.75
N ILE A 174 1.75 12.33 15.51
CA ILE A 174 2.44 12.80 14.31
C ILE A 174 3.90 12.33 14.38
N PRO A 175 4.41 11.58 13.39
CA PRO A 175 5.74 11.00 13.44
C PRO A 175 6.86 12.05 13.54
N ASP A 176 7.82 11.83 14.44
CA ASP A 176 8.96 12.73 14.62
C ASP A 176 9.78 12.91 13.33
N GLY A 177 9.78 11.92 12.44
CA GLY A 177 10.40 12.01 11.12
C GLY A 177 9.78 13.09 10.23
N LEU A 178 8.46 13.26 10.26
CA LEU A 178 7.80 14.36 9.54
C LEU A 178 8.12 15.71 10.16
N ILE A 179 8.17 15.79 11.50
CA ILE A 179 8.54 17.02 12.22
C ILE A 179 9.96 17.47 11.83
N LYS A 180 10.91 16.54 11.80
CA LYS A 180 12.30 16.81 11.36
C LYS A 180 12.39 17.30 9.91
N ARG A 181 11.43 16.94 9.06
CA ARG A 181 11.30 17.42 7.68
C ARG A 181 10.52 18.73 7.54
N GLY A 182 10.13 19.35 8.65
CA GLY A 182 9.45 20.64 8.69
C GLY A 182 7.93 20.58 8.71
N ALA A 183 7.34 19.44 9.10
CA ALA A 183 5.90 19.38 9.37
C ALA A 183 5.52 20.37 10.49
N ILE A 184 4.48 21.15 10.25
CA ILE A 184 3.90 22.04 11.26
C ILE A 184 2.68 21.34 11.88
N LEU A 185 2.57 21.46 13.20
CA LEU A 185 1.47 20.90 13.98
C LEU A 185 0.44 21.99 14.27
N GLY A 186 -0.83 21.60 14.28
CA GLY A 186 -1.88 22.50 14.77
C GLY A 186 -1.89 22.62 16.29
N ASP A 187 -2.76 23.49 16.81
CA ASP A 187 -2.97 23.61 18.25
C ASP A 187 -3.63 22.35 18.81
N GLY A 188 -3.23 21.96 20.01
CA GLY A 188 -3.72 20.75 20.66
C GLY A 188 -2.90 19.51 20.30
N GLU A 189 -3.09 18.46 21.07
CA GLU A 189 -2.31 17.23 20.92
C GLU A 189 -2.62 16.53 19.60
N ASN A 190 -1.58 16.16 18.85
CA ASN A 190 -1.68 15.39 17.61
C ASN A 190 -2.67 15.99 16.59
N ASN A 191 -2.64 17.31 16.42
CA ASN A 191 -3.53 18.01 15.49
C ASN A 191 -2.89 18.11 14.10
N ILE A 192 -3.46 17.37 13.13
CA ILE A 192 -2.99 17.37 11.73
C ILE A 192 -3.58 18.57 11.00
N ILE A 193 -2.73 19.32 10.31
CA ILE A 193 -3.10 20.50 9.54
C ILE A 193 -2.52 20.40 8.12
N CYS A 194 -2.87 21.32 7.21
CA CYS A 194 -2.37 21.29 5.83
C CYS A 194 -0.82 21.29 5.79
N GLU A 195 -0.21 22.09 6.66
CA GLU A 195 1.23 22.28 6.80
C GLU A 195 1.93 21.10 7.48
N THR A 196 1.19 20.11 7.97
CA THR A 196 1.77 18.83 8.40
C THR A 196 2.31 18.04 7.19
N CYS A 197 1.75 18.28 6.00
CA CYS A 197 2.14 17.59 4.76
C CYS A 197 2.69 18.55 3.70
N HIS A 198 2.20 19.79 3.66
CA HIS A 198 2.54 20.77 2.64
C HIS A 198 3.44 21.88 3.16
N VAL A 199 4.27 22.45 2.28
CA VAL A 199 5.05 23.67 2.57
C VAL A 199 4.99 24.61 1.38
N VAL A 200 4.51 25.83 1.62
CA VAL A 200 4.24 26.81 0.55
C VAL A 200 5.49 27.27 -0.20
N HIS A 201 6.67 27.17 0.42
CA HIS A 201 7.97 27.62 -0.10
C HIS A 201 9.05 26.55 0.11
N GLY A 202 9.79 26.23 -0.94
CA GLY A 202 11.01 25.41 -0.86
C GLY A 202 10.80 23.90 -0.84
N SER A 203 9.61 23.40 -1.17
CA SER A 203 9.36 21.95 -1.25
C SER A 203 10.09 21.32 -2.44
N PRO A 204 11.01 20.36 -2.25
CA PRO A 204 11.61 19.65 -3.38
C PRO A 204 10.68 18.62 -4.04
N ASN A 205 9.43 18.48 -3.54
CA ASN A 205 8.50 17.44 -3.95
C ASN A 205 7.30 18.01 -4.71
N GLU A 206 6.65 17.14 -5.47
CA GLU A 206 5.46 17.50 -6.23
C GLU A 206 4.31 17.94 -5.30
N SER A 207 3.46 18.86 -5.77
CA SER A 207 2.33 19.38 -4.98
C SER A 207 2.74 20.01 -3.63
N PHE A 208 3.97 20.54 -3.54
CA PHE A 208 4.47 21.26 -2.38
C PHE A 208 4.54 20.40 -1.11
N LEU A 209 4.86 19.10 -1.23
CA LEU A 209 4.92 18.19 -0.09
C LEU A 209 6.26 18.23 0.66
N ILE A 210 6.25 18.02 1.97
CA ILE A 210 7.49 17.91 2.76
C ILE A 210 8.19 16.56 2.57
N GLU A 211 7.46 15.54 2.11
CA GLU A 211 7.94 14.21 1.77
C GLU A 211 7.23 13.73 0.51
N SER A 212 7.90 12.94 -0.32
CA SER A 212 7.31 12.47 -1.57
C SER A 212 6.16 11.51 -1.30
N SER A 213 5.07 11.67 -2.04
CA SER A 213 4.01 10.67 -2.11
C SER A 213 4.25 9.65 -3.24
N ARG A 214 5.23 9.90 -4.13
CA ARG A 214 5.53 9.09 -5.32
C ARG A 214 6.29 7.80 -5.01
N ASN A 215 6.66 7.57 -3.75
CA ASN A 215 7.23 6.35 -3.20
C ASN A 215 6.45 5.86 -1.96
N SER A 216 5.21 6.32 -1.79
CA SER A 216 4.36 6.03 -0.63
C SER A 216 4.91 6.47 0.73
N GLN A 217 6.10 7.09 0.80
CA GLN A 217 6.79 7.36 2.07
C GLN A 217 5.97 8.28 2.96
N LEU A 218 5.46 9.40 2.42
CA LEU A 218 4.62 10.32 3.18
C LEU A 218 3.43 9.62 3.87
N CYS A 219 2.83 8.64 3.20
CA CYS A 219 1.71 7.89 3.77
C CYS A 219 2.19 6.91 4.86
N LEU A 220 3.31 6.22 4.61
CA LEU A 220 3.86 5.19 5.50
C LEU A 220 4.45 5.75 6.80
N GLU A 221 4.80 7.04 6.83
CA GLU A 221 5.21 7.71 8.08
C GLU A 221 4.12 7.58 9.16
N CYS A 222 2.86 7.79 8.78
CA CYS A 222 1.71 7.64 9.67
C CYS A 222 1.08 6.23 9.61
N HIS A 223 0.92 5.69 8.40
CA HIS A 223 0.28 4.39 8.14
C HIS A 223 1.30 3.26 8.02
N SER A 224 2.24 3.19 8.95
CA SER A 224 3.31 2.18 8.96
C SER A 224 2.78 0.75 9.09
N ASP A 225 1.59 0.58 9.68
CA ASP A 225 0.86 -0.68 9.76
C ASP A 225 0.43 -1.22 8.38
N LYS A 226 0.47 -0.37 7.34
CA LYS A 226 0.17 -0.74 5.95
C LYS A 226 1.40 -1.09 5.14
N ASN A 227 2.59 -1.03 5.75
CA ASN A 227 3.83 -1.35 5.06
C ASN A 227 3.89 -2.85 4.72
N ILE A 228 4.41 -3.15 3.53
CA ILE A 228 4.62 -4.52 3.07
C ILE A 228 5.77 -5.21 3.79
N PHE A 229 6.61 -4.46 4.50
CA PHE A 229 7.65 -4.98 5.36
C PHE A 229 7.39 -4.60 6.82
N THR A 230 7.54 -5.56 7.71
CA THR A 230 7.59 -5.34 9.15
C THR A 230 8.91 -4.65 9.54
N GLN A 231 9.01 -4.16 10.77
CA GLN A 231 10.22 -3.51 11.28
C GLN A 231 11.45 -4.43 11.27
N ASP A 232 11.26 -5.74 11.45
CA ASP A 232 12.33 -6.76 11.34
C ASP A 232 12.62 -7.19 9.89
N GLY A 233 12.08 -6.48 8.90
CA GLY A 233 12.35 -6.70 7.47
C GLY A 233 11.61 -7.89 6.86
N LYS A 234 10.70 -8.54 7.59
CA LYS A 234 9.88 -9.63 7.05
C LYS A 234 8.78 -9.06 6.16
N ARG A 235 8.52 -9.75 5.04
CA ARG A 235 7.46 -9.35 4.11
C ARG A 235 6.09 -9.75 4.67
N ASN A 236 5.20 -8.79 4.87
CA ASN A 236 3.77 -8.99 5.11
C ASN A 236 3.07 -9.53 3.86
N HIS A 237 1.93 -10.19 4.04
CA HIS A 237 1.14 -10.79 2.95
C HIS A 237 0.23 -9.78 2.22
N PHE A 238 0.54 -8.49 2.34
CA PHE A 238 -0.26 -7.39 1.79
C PHE A 238 0.01 -7.19 0.30
N HIS A 239 -0.82 -6.35 -0.33
CA HIS A 239 -0.61 -5.98 -1.72
C HIS A 239 0.73 -5.23 -1.84
N VAL A 240 1.50 -5.55 -2.88
CA VAL A 240 2.80 -4.92 -3.10
C VAL A 240 2.61 -3.45 -3.49
N ILE A 241 3.36 -2.56 -2.83
CA ILE A 241 3.51 -1.14 -3.20
C ILE A 241 4.98 -0.85 -3.48
N ASN A 242 5.25 0.30 -4.10
CA ASN A 242 6.57 0.73 -4.55
C ASN A 242 7.25 -0.27 -5.50
N ALA A 243 6.47 -0.97 -6.31
CA ALA A 243 6.94 -1.94 -7.29
C ALA A 243 6.32 -1.70 -8.66
N ILE A 244 7.10 -1.94 -9.71
CA ILE A 244 6.63 -1.86 -11.10
C ILE A 244 5.80 -3.12 -11.41
N PRO A 245 4.56 -2.99 -11.89
CA PRO A 245 3.75 -4.13 -12.32
C PRO A 245 4.42 -4.94 -13.44
N GLY A 246 4.63 -6.23 -13.23
CA GLY A 246 5.29 -7.10 -14.21
C GLY A 246 4.36 -7.78 -15.22
N LYS A 247 3.10 -8.04 -14.85
CA LYS A 247 2.14 -8.83 -15.67
C LYS A 247 0.89 -8.05 -16.09
N VAL A 248 0.67 -6.88 -15.50
CA VAL A 248 -0.55 -6.09 -15.67
C VAL A 248 -0.15 -4.65 -15.91
N LYS A 249 -0.96 -3.90 -16.66
CA LYS A 249 -0.80 -2.45 -16.82
C LYS A 249 -1.85 -1.76 -15.96
N ILE A 250 -1.52 -0.59 -15.43
CA ILE A 250 -2.51 0.23 -14.74
C ILE A 250 -3.46 0.83 -15.79
N PRO A 251 -4.78 0.60 -15.69
CA PRO A 251 -5.70 1.05 -16.73
C PRO A 251 -5.79 2.57 -16.83
N GLU A 252 -5.94 3.08 -18.05
CA GLU A 252 -6.08 4.52 -18.32
C GLU A 252 -7.30 5.13 -17.63
N ASP A 253 -8.40 4.39 -17.51
CA ASP A 253 -9.59 4.84 -16.77
C ASP A 253 -9.27 5.15 -15.30
N LEU A 254 -8.41 4.35 -14.67
CA LEU A 254 -7.99 4.59 -13.29
C LEU A 254 -7.13 5.86 -13.19
N ILE A 255 -6.25 6.10 -14.17
CA ILE A 255 -5.47 7.34 -14.30
C ILE A 255 -6.39 8.55 -14.49
N LYS A 256 -7.38 8.46 -15.37
CA LYS A 256 -8.39 9.52 -15.60
C LYS A 256 -9.18 9.85 -14.34
N LYS A 257 -9.44 8.86 -13.47
CA LYS A 257 -10.09 9.06 -12.17
C LYS A 257 -9.19 9.74 -11.12
N GLY A 258 -7.90 9.89 -11.38
CA GLY A 258 -6.94 10.60 -10.54
C GLY A 258 -5.89 9.70 -9.89
N SER A 259 -5.71 8.48 -10.39
CA SER A 259 -4.63 7.59 -9.96
C SER A 259 -3.27 8.20 -10.25
N LYS A 260 -2.35 8.06 -9.29
CA LYS A 260 -0.94 8.44 -9.44
C LYS A 260 -0.06 7.21 -9.33
N LEU A 261 0.98 7.18 -10.14
CA LEU A 261 2.03 6.14 -10.10
C LEU A 261 3.29 6.67 -9.42
N GLY A 262 4.28 5.82 -9.20
CA GLY A 262 5.63 6.27 -8.88
C GLY A 262 6.34 6.89 -10.10
N ARG A 263 7.58 7.35 -9.91
CA ARG A 263 8.36 8.03 -10.97
C ARG A 263 8.69 7.11 -12.15
N LYS A 264 8.80 5.81 -11.92
CA LYS A 264 9.08 4.78 -12.94
C LYS A 264 7.84 3.95 -13.28
N GLY A 265 6.64 4.41 -12.90
CA GLY A 265 5.39 3.67 -13.11
C GLY A 265 5.09 2.64 -12.03
N GLU A 266 5.68 2.78 -10.84
CA GLU A 266 5.38 1.90 -9.70
C GLU A 266 3.93 2.04 -9.22
N ILE A 267 3.36 0.95 -8.70
CA ILE A 267 2.14 1.01 -7.88
C ILE A 267 2.50 1.65 -6.54
N ILE A 268 1.75 2.66 -6.13
CA ILE A 268 1.90 3.37 -4.85
C ILE A 268 0.53 3.50 -4.17
N CYS A 269 0.46 4.01 -2.94
CA CYS A 269 -0.81 4.23 -2.24
C CYS A 269 -1.82 5.02 -3.09
N GLN A 270 -1.33 6.05 -3.79
CA GLN A 270 -2.15 6.91 -4.65
C GLN A 270 -2.55 6.27 -5.99
N THR A 271 -2.08 5.05 -6.27
CA THR A 271 -2.58 4.28 -7.42
C THR A 271 -4.03 3.85 -7.20
N CYS A 272 -4.38 3.54 -5.94
CA CYS A 272 -5.72 3.16 -5.54
C CYS A 272 -6.45 4.31 -4.83
N HIS A 273 -5.73 5.16 -4.09
CA HIS A 273 -6.33 6.22 -3.27
C HIS A 273 -6.18 7.61 -3.88
N LYS A 274 -7.21 8.44 -3.74
CA LYS A 274 -7.18 9.87 -4.07
C LYS A 274 -7.41 10.69 -2.80
N ILE A 275 -6.35 11.36 -2.36
CA ILE A 275 -6.27 12.00 -1.03
C ILE A 275 -7.19 13.21 -0.89
N HIS A 276 -7.40 13.97 -1.97
CA HIS A 276 -8.25 15.15 -1.96
C HIS A 276 -9.29 15.12 -3.09
N ASN A 277 -10.48 15.66 -2.84
CA ASN A 277 -11.63 15.71 -3.74
C ASN A 277 -11.96 14.36 -4.37
N ASN A 278 -11.92 13.29 -3.59
CA ASN A 278 -12.46 12.00 -4.01
C ASN A 278 -13.98 11.99 -3.86
N ARG A 279 -14.68 12.08 -4.99
CA ARG A 279 -16.14 12.00 -5.08
C ARG A 279 -16.66 10.60 -5.41
N ILE A 280 -15.76 9.62 -5.50
CA ILE A 280 -16.06 8.24 -5.89
C ILE A 280 -16.43 7.43 -4.67
N GLU A 281 -15.58 7.45 -3.63
CA GLU A 281 -15.77 6.71 -2.39
C GLU A 281 -15.33 7.48 -1.15
N LYS A 282 -16.05 7.25 -0.05
CA LYS A 282 -15.79 7.92 1.24
C LYS A 282 -14.42 7.54 1.84
N ASP A 283 -13.94 6.33 1.58
CA ASP A 283 -12.61 5.87 2.03
C ASP A 283 -11.49 6.28 1.06
N LEU A 284 -11.75 7.27 0.22
CA LEU A 284 -10.78 7.82 -0.72
C LEU A 284 -10.29 6.81 -1.77
N LEU A 285 -11.02 5.73 -2.01
CA LEU A 285 -10.72 4.76 -3.07
C LEU A 285 -11.17 5.28 -4.44
N LEU A 286 -10.39 5.02 -5.49
CA LEU A 286 -10.70 5.44 -6.86
C LEU A 286 -11.74 4.57 -7.57
N ILE A 287 -12.26 3.54 -6.90
CA ILE A 287 -13.24 2.58 -7.39
C ILE A 287 -14.30 2.38 -6.31
N LYS A 288 -15.57 2.21 -6.70
CA LYS A 288 -16.69 2.05 -5.76
C LYS A 288 -16.62 0.77 -4.91
N LYS A 289 -16.98 0.87 -3.63
CA LYS A 289 -17.15 -0.25 -2.69
C LYS A 289 -18.37 -1.10 -3.08
N GLY A 290 -18.41 -2.35 -2.63
CA GLY A 290 -19.48 -3.32 -2.97
C GLY A 290 -19.31 -3.99 -4.34
N LYS A 291 -18.31 -3.57 -5.11
CA LYS A 291 -17.79 -4.31 -6.26
C LYS A 291 -16.33 -4.70 -6.01
N GLY A 292 -16.03 -5.33 -4.88
CA GLY A 292 -14.64 -5.67 -4.50
C GLY A 292 -13.92 -6.50 -5.56
N GLU A 293 -14.67 -7.35 -6.27
CA GLU A 293 -14.22 -8.03 -7.48
C GLU A 293 -13.80 -7.04 -8.59
N SER A 294 -14.55 -5.95 -8.81
CA SER A 294 -14.25 -4.97 -9.86
C SER A 294 -12.93 -4.22 -9.62
N LEU A 295 -12.54 -3.95 -8.37
CA LEU A 295 -11.25 -3.32 -8.10
C LEU A 295 -10.11 -4.26 -8.46
N CYS A 296 -10.13 -5.49 -7.94
CA CYS A 296 -9.07 -6.45 -8.19
C CYS A 296 -8.99 -6.79 -9.69
N LEU A 297 -10.14 -7.02 -10.33
CA LEU A 297 -10.24 -7.36 -11.75
C LEU A 297 -9.96 -6.17 -12.68
N THR A 298 -9.86 -4.94 -12.17
CA THR A 298 -9.33 -3.80 -12.95
C THR A 298 -7.90 -4.08 -13.41
N CYS A 299 -7.10 -4.77 -12.60
CA CYS A 299 -5.74 -5.15 -12.95
C CYS A 299 -5.58 -6.66 -13.18
N HIS A 300 -6.25 -7.49 -12.39
CA HIS A 300 -6.10 -8.96 -12.38
C HIS A 300 -7.22 -9.67 -13.16
N THR A 301 -7.43 -9.26 -14.41
CA THR A 301 -8.51 -9.79 -15.27
C THR A 301 -8.43 -11.30 -15.47
N ASP A 302 -7.22 -11.88 -15.43
CA ASP A 302 -6.97 -13.31 -15.56
C ASP A 302 -7.48 -14.15 -14.37
N LYS A 303 -7.98 -13.50 -13.31
CA LYS A 303 -8.55 -14.14 -12.11
C LYS A 303 -10.07 -14.18 -12.09
N GLN A 304 -10.74 -13.64 -13.11
CA GLN A 304 -12.20 -13.63 -13.20
C GLN A 304 -12.83 -15.03 -13.13
N TYR A 305 -12.08 -16.06 -13.54
CA TYR A 305 -12.54 -17.45 -13.56
C TYR A 305 -12.86 -18.03 -12.18
N LEU A 306 -12.37 -17.38 -11.10
CA LEU A 306 -12.68 -17.76 -9.72
C LEU A 306 -14.20 -17.75 -9.46
N ALA A 307 -14.93 -16.83 -10.11
CA ALA A 307 -16.35 -16.60 -9.90
C ALA A 307 -17.19 -17.89 -10.02
N ASN A 308 -16.81 -18.80 -10.92
CA ASN A 308 -17.55 -20.03 -11.18
C ASN A 308 -16.92 -21.25 -10.51
N THR A 309 -16.20 -21.09 -9.40
CA THR A 309 -15.53 -22.21 -8.71
C THR A 309 -16.01 -22.39 -7.29
N LYS A 310 -15.73 -23.56 -6.69
CA LYS A 310 -16.00 -23.83 -5.27
C LYS A 310 -15.29 -22.90 -4.29
N HIS A 311 -14.25 -22.17 -4.72
CA HIS A 311 -13.59 -21.15 -3.90
C HIS A 311 -14.29 -19.78 -3.91
N ASN A 312 -15.30 -19.59 -4.76
CA ASN A 312 -16.21 -18.47 -4.59
C ASN A 312 -17.15 -18.76 -3.42
N LEU A 313 -16.86 -18.16 -2.27
CA LEU A 313 -17.63 -18.37 -1.04
C LEU A 313 -19.09 -17.93 -1.14
N ASN A 314 -19.51 -17.19 -2.18
CA ASN A 314 -20.94 -16.95 -2.40
C ASN A 314 -21.73 -18.26 -2.55
N HIS A 315 -21.08 -19.31 -3.06
CA HIS A 315 -21.70 -20.61 -3.26
C HIS A 315 -21.40 -21.58 -2.12
N SER A 316 -20.19 -21.55 -1.56
CA SER A 316 -19.74 -22.56 -0.59
C SER A 316 -19.86 -22.15 0.88
N ALA A 317 -19.76 -20.85 1.21
CA ALA A 317 -19.93 -20.35 2.58
C ALA A 317 -20.32 -18.85 2.61
N PRO A 318 -21.54 -18.47 2.19
CA PRO A 318 -21.89 -17.05 1.95
C PRO A 318 -21.89 -16.19 3.22
N ASN A 319 -22.16 -16.81 4.37
CA ASN A 319 -22.20 -16.13 5.67
C ASN A 319 -20.82 -16.02 6.35
N GLU A 320 -19.80 -16.64 5.77
CA GLU A 320 -18.47 -16.61 6.35
C GLU A 320 -17.88 -15.20 6.27
N LYS A 321 -17.33 -14.75 7.40
CA LYS A 321 -16.70 -13.44 7.51
C LYS A 321 -15.18 -13.55 7.46
N ASN A 322 -14.55 -12.64 6.72
CA ASN A 322 -13.10 -12.44 6.81
C ASN A 322 -12.74 -11.69 8.11
N LEU A 323 -11.44 -11.45 8.34
CA LEU A 323 -10.94 -10.71 9.50
C LEU A 323 -11.34 -9.21 9.53
N ASP A 324 -12.01 -8.72 8.48
CA ASP A 324 -12.64 -7.38 8.47
C ASP A 324 -14.07 -7.41 8.97
N GLY A 325 -14.56 -8.59 9.36
CA GLY A 325 -15.95 -8.82 9.74
C GLY A 325 -16.90 -8.78 8.54
N LYS A 326 -16.39 -8.85 7.31
CA LYS A 326 -17.18 -8.75 6.07
C LYS A 326 -17.36 -10.10 5.42
N THR A 327 -18.56 -10.33 4.91
CA THR A 327 -18.89 -11.44 4.03
C THR A 327 -18.38 -11.21 2.61
N VAL A 328 -18.40 -12.28 1.83
CA VAL A 328 -18.09 -12.23 0.39
C VAL A 328 -19.05 -11.30 -0.38
N ALA A 329 -20.31 -11.19 0.02
CA ALA A 329 -21.27 -10.27 -0.60
C ALA A 329 -20.90 -8.79 -0.36
N GLU A 330 -20.36 -8.47 0.82
CA GLU A 330 -20.00 -7.09 1.20
C GLU A 330 -18.63 -6.66 0.64
N ALA A 331 -17.68 -7.59 0.54
CA ALA A 331 -16.29 -7.29 0.20
C ALA A 331 -15.79 -7.90 -1.11
N GLY A 332 -16.60 -8.72 -1.80
CA GLY A 332 -16.31 -9.35 -3.09
C GLY A 332 -15.58 -10.69 -2.99
N ILE A 333 -15.56 -11.45 -4.10
CA ILE A 333 -15.08 -12.85 -4.17
C ILE A 333 -13.60 -13.05 -3.81
N CYS A 334 -12.77 -12.02 -3.92
CA CYS A 334 -11.34 -12.09 -3.57
C CYS A 334 -11.11 -11.93 -2.06
N SER A 335 -12.03 -11.24 -1.37
CA SER A 335 -11.88 -10.81 0.03
C SER A 335 -11.84 -11.91 1.09
N PRO A 336 -12.35 -13.14 0.87
CA PRO A 336 -12.19 -14.21 1.85
C PRO A 336 -10.74 -14.69 2.01
N CYS A 337 -9.92 -14.50 0.98
CA CYS A 337 -8.53 -14.95 0.95
C CYS A 337 -7.53 -13.79 0.91
N HIS A 338 -7.89 -12.67 0.27
CA HIS A 338 -7.00 -11.53 0.06
C HIS A 338 -7.61 -10.24 0.58
N LEU A 339 -6.85 -9.51 1.40
CA LEU A 339 -7.10 -8.11 1.70
C LEU A 339 -5.85 -7.29 1.38
N PRO A 340 -5.98 -6.08 0.81
CA PRO A 340 -4.82 -5.31 0.37
C PRO A 340 -3.88 -4.89 1.51
N HIS A 341 -4.41 -4.75 2.72
CA HIS A 341 -3.79 -4.04 3.84
C HIS A 341 -3.78 -4.83 5.16
N LYS A 342 -4.21 -6.09 5.13
CA LYS A 342 -4.22 -7.04 6.27
C LYS A 342 -4.44 -8.46 5.79
N GLU A 343 -4.34 -9.43 6.70
CA GLU A 343 -4.70 -10.81 6.40
C GLU A 343 -6.22 -10.96 6.35
N ALA A 344 -6.73 -11.75 5.39
CA ALA A 344 -8.17 -12.02 5.28
C ALA A 344 -8.66 -13.08 6.27
N ARG A 345 -7.77 -13.97 6.72
CA ARG A 345 -8.08 -15.11 7.58
C ARG A 345 -6.89 -15.43 8.47
N LYS A 346 -7.16 -15.98 9.65
CA LYS A 346 -6.11 -16.52 10.52
C LYS A 346 -5.37 -17.64 9.77
N PRO A 347 -4.04 -17.61 9.67
CA PRO A 347 -3.30 -18.67 8.98
C PRO A 347 -3.52 -20.02 9.66
N GLY A 348 -3.64 -21.09 8.87
CA GLY A 348 -3.63 -22.47 9.35
C GLY A 348 -2.23 -22.95 9.72
N GLU A 349 -2.12 -24.25 9.99
CA GLU A 349 -0.85 -24.93 10.24
C GLU A 349 0.03 -25.00 8.98
N GLY A 350 1.34 -25.16 9.18
CA GLY A 350 2.32 -25.28 8.10
C GLY A 350 3.44 -24.23 8.16
N ASN A 351 4.48 -24.47 7.36
CA ASN A 351 5.71 -23.66 7.40
C ASN A 351 5.75 -22.55 6.34
N ASP A 352 5.08 -22.74 5.20
CA ASP A 352 4.98 -21.74 4.14
C ASP A 352 3.59 -21.09 4.11
N PHE A 353 3.54 -19.83 3.64
CA PHE A 353 2.29 -19.07 3.56
C PHE A 353 1.18 -19.77 2.77
N THR A 354 1.52 -20.44 1.67
CA THR A 354 0.51 -21.06 0.78
C THR A 354 -0.17 -22.20 1.51
N THR A 355 0.60 -23.09 2.14
CA THR A 355 0.06 -24.20 2.93
C THR A 355 -0.82 -23.69 4.07
N ARG A 356 -0.35 -22.68 4.81
CA ARG A 356 -1.13 -22.06 5.90
C ARG A 356 -2.42 -21.44 5.40
N LEU A 357 -2.42 -20.83 4.22
CA LEU A 357 -3.63 -20.27 3.60
C LEU A 357 -4.63 -21.37 3.25
N CYS A 358 -4.20 -22.46 2.60
CA CYS A 358 -5.08 -23.59 2.28
C CYS A 358 -5.67 -24.22 3.54
N LEU A 359 -4.83 -24.50 4.55
CA LEU A 359 -5.23 -25.17 5.79
C LEU A 359 -6.00 -24.25 6.75
N SER A 360 -6.06 -22.95 6.50
CA SER A 360 -6.94 -22.04 7.24
C SER A 360 -8.43 -22.32 7.00
N CYS A 361 -8.77 -22.97 5.88
CA CYS A 361 -10.14 -23.42 5.57
C CYS A 361 -10.24 -24.94 5.56
N HIS A 362 -9.26 -25.63 4.96
CA HIS A 362 -9.25 -27.08 4.77
C HIS A 362 -8.70 -27.84 5.98
N SER A 363 -9.27 -27.57 7.15
CA SER A 363 -8.93 -28.24 8.41
C SER A 363 -10.21 -28.54 9.21
N LYS A 364 -10.11 -29.46 10.16
CA LYS A 364 -11.24 -29.89 10.98
C LYS A 364 -11.79 -28.68 11.78
N GLY A 365 -13.11 -28.47 11.75
CA GLY A 365 -13.77 -27.35 12.43
C GLY A 365 -13.67 -26.01 11.69
N ASN A 366 -13.17 -25.98 10.45
CA ASN A 366 -13.18 -24.80 9.59
C ASN A 366 -14.16 -24.97 8.42
N ILE A 367 -14.39 -23.90 7.67
CA ILE A 367 -15.46 -23.82 6.65
C ILE A 367 -15.38 -24.87 5.53
N ALA A 368 -14.19 -25.42 5.26
CA ALA A 368 -14.00 -26.45 4.23
C ALA A 368 -13.75 -27.84 4.82
N GLU A 369 -14.24 -28.11 6.04
CA GLU A 369 -14.09 -29.42 6.70
C GLU A 369 -14.68 -30.61 5.93
N LYS A 370 -15.64 -30.38 5.03
CA LYS A 370 -16.18 -31.43 4.16
C LYS A 370 -15.24 -31.78 3.00
N ALA A 371 -14.21 -30.97 2.77
CA ALA A 371 -13.24 -31.10 1.68
C ALA A 371 -11.80 -31.12 2.21
N LEU A 372 -11.53 -31.89 3.26
CA LEU A 372 -10.18 -31.98 3.85
C LEU A 372 -9.15 -32.53 2.87
N ILE A 373 -7.96 -31.92 2.90
CA ILE A 373 -6.78 -32.41 2.18
C ILE A 373 -6.24 -33.60 2.98
N LYS A 374 -6.64 -34.82 2.59
CA LYS A 374 -6.15 -36.05 3.24
C LYS A 374 -4.64 -36.19 3.04
N ASN A 375 -3.91 -36.32 4.14
CA ASN A 375 -2.53 -36.81 4.22
C ASN A 375 -1.70 -36.57 2.94
N TYR A 376 -1.34 -35.32 2.67
CA TYR A 376 -0.53 -35.00 1.49
C TYR A 376 0.89 -35.56 1.71
N LYS A 377 1.32 -36.45 0.81
CA LYS A 377 2.61 -37.17 0.93
C LYS A 377 3.64 -36.74 -0.10
N HIS A 378 3.24 -35.99 -1.12
CA HIS A 378 4.20 -35.37 -2.01
C HIS A 378 4.93 -34.24 -1.28
N PRO A 379 6.28 -34.12 -1.40
CA PRO A 379 7.03 -33.07 -0.73
C PRO A 379 6.49 -31.66 -1.06
N VAL A 380 6.31 -30.87 -0.01
CA VAL A 380 6.03 -29.42 -0.02
C VAL A 380 6.96 -28.76 0.99
N ASP A 381 7.15 -27.43 0.90
CA ASP A 381 8.14 -26.68 1.69
C ASP A 381 9.59 -27.14 1.43
N VAL A 382 9.84 -27.66 0.21
CA VAL A 382 11.16 -28.11 -0.23
C VAL A 382 11.57 -27.41 -1.51
N ASN A 383 12.85 -27.06 -1.64
CA ASN A 383 13.40 -26.57 -2.90
C ASN A 383 13.77 -27.78 -3.79
N PRO A 384 13.21 -27.89 -5.00
CA PRO A 384 13.47 -29.05 -5.87
C PRO A 384 14.90 -29.10 -6.43
N PHE A 385 15.69 -28.05 -6.26
CA PHE A 385 17.06 -27.95 -6.79
C PHE A 385 18.10 -27.67 -5.70
N ASP A 386 17.71 -27.71 -4.43
CA ASP A 386 18.67 -27.59 -3.33
C ASP A 386 19.43 -28.91 -3.15
N ILE A 387 20.75 -28.79 -3.00
CA ILE A 387 21.73 -29.87 -3.11
C ILE A 387 22.10 -30.41 -1.72
N ALA A 388 21.57 -29.83 -0.64
CA ALA A 388 21.89 -30.28 0.71
C ALA A 388 21.45 -31.74 1.00
N ASP A 389 20.54 -32.32 0.22
CA ASP A 389 20.03 -33.69 0.40
C ASP A 389 20.14 -34.50 -0.92
N THR A 390 21.37 -34.89 -1.26
CA THR A 390 21.75 -35.40 -2.59
C THR A 390 21.21 -36.78 -2.98
N GLU A 391 20.71 -37.59 -2.06
CA GLU A 391 20.48 -39.01 -2.37
C GLU A 391 19.16 -39.33 -3.08
N VAL A 392 18.08 -38.59 -2.78
CA VAL A 392 16.70 -39.00 -3.18
C VAL A 392 15.97 -37.95 -4.03
N LEU A 393 16.06 -36.66 -3.69
CA LEU A 393 15.24 -35.62 -4.35
C LEU A 393 15.70 -35.32 -5.79
N LEU A 394 17.02 -35.15 -6.00
CA LEU A 394 17.58 -34.80 -7.33
C LEU A 394 17.42 -35.93 -8.35
N LYS A 395 17.47 -37.20 -7.95
CA LYS A 395 17.29 -38.35 -8.87
C LYS A 395 15.85 -38.49 -9.37
N ALA A 396 14.88 -37.96 -8.62
CA ALA A 396 13.48 -38.00 -9.01
C ALA A 396 13.13 -36.92 -10.05
N ILE A 397 13.80 -35.77 -10.03
CA ILE A 397 13.54 -34.64 -10.92
C ILE A 397 14.38 -34.77 -12.19
N GLY A 398 13.71 -34.95 -13.32
CA GLY A 398 14.31 -35.14 -14.64
C GLY A 398 14.51 -33.85 -15.45
N VAL A 399 14.35 -32.67 -14.85
CA VAL A 399 14.45 -31.38 -15.53
C VAL A 399 15.48 -30.46 -14.89
N LYS A 400 16.08 -29.57 -15.68
CA LYS A 400 16.95 -28.53 -15.16
C LYS A 400 16.10 -27.36 -14.66
N LYS A 401 16.61 -26.62 -13.67
CA LYS A 401 15.95 -25.45 -13.07
C LYS A 401 15.45 -24.41 -14.08
N LYS A 402 16.22 -24.16 -15.15
CA LYS A 402 15.85 -23.22 -16.21
C LYS A 402 14.66 -23.68 -17.07
N ASP A 403 14.40 -24.98 -17.11
CA ASP A 403 13.41 -25.61 -17.98
C ASP A 403 12.07 -25.84 -17.26
N LEU A 404 12.06 -25.82 -15.92
CA LEU A 404 10.85 -25.92 -15.11
C LEU A 404 9.86 -24.78 -15.41
N LYS A 405 8.64 -25.11 -15.86
CA LYS A 405 7.60 -24.11 -16.16
C LYS A 405 6.63 -23.88 -14.99
N LEU A 406 6.56 -24.80 -14.04
CA LEU A 406 5.73 -24.63 -12.85
C LEU A 406 6.32 -23.57 -11.92
N PRO A 407 5.48 -22.73 -11.29
CA PRO A 407 5.97 -21.71 -10.38
C PRO A 407 6.42 -22.34 -9.06
N LEU A 408 7.57 -21.88 -8.57
CA LEU A 408 8.01 -22.06 -7.19
C LEU A 408 7.71 -20.79 -6.40
N PHE A 409 7.68 -20.89 -5.07
CA PHE A 409 7.23 -19.81 -4.20
C PHE A 409 8.17 -19.58 -3.04
N SER A 410 8.41 -18.32 -2.68
CA SER A 410 9.06 -17.98 -1.43
C SER A 410 8.16 -18.34 -0.23
N ARG A 411 8.72 -18.37 0.98
CA ARG A 411 7.93 -18.61 2.21
C ARG A 411 6.79 -17.60 2.42
N ALA A 412 6.91 -16.40 1.84
CA ALA A 412 5.89 -15.35 1.86
C ALA A 412 4.83 -15.50 0.75
N GLY A 413 4.86 -16.59 -0.04
CA GLY A 413 3.89 -16.87 -1.10
C GLY A 413 4.10 -16.11 -2.41
N ALA A 414 5.22 -15.38 -2.56
CA ALA A 414 5.57 -14.71 -3.81
C ALA A 414 6.21 -15.71 -4.79
N GLN A 415 5.92 -15.60 -6.09
CA GLN A 415 6.59 -16.43 -7.10
C GLN A 415 8.09 -16.15 -7.10
N ASP A 416 8.89 -17.19 -7.00
CA ASP A 416 10.35 -17.12 -6.95
C ASP A 416 10.94 -18.37 -7.61
N ARG A 417 11.81 -18.21 -8.61
CA ARG A 417 12.48 -19.35 -9.30
C ARG A 417 13.45 -20.11 -8.40
N ASN A 418 13.85 -19.52 -7.28
CA ASN A 418 14.68 -20.15 -6.25
C ASN A 418 13.84 -20.61 -5.05
N GLY A 419 12.51 -20.52 -5.15
CA GLY A 419 11.59 -20.84 -4.08
C GLY A 419 11.38 -22.34 -3.87
N LEU A 420 10.36 -22.62 -3.09
CA LEU A 420 9.94 -23.94 -2.63
C LEU A 420 8.77 -24.45 -3.49
N VAL A 421 8.65 -25.77 -3.57
CA VAL A 421 7.41 -26.43 -4.00
C VAL A 421 6.37 -26.23 -2.90
N THR A 422 5.21 -25.67 -3.24
CA THR A 422 4.07 -25.51 -2.33
C THR A 422 2.80 -26.07 -2.97
N CYS A 423 1.68 -26.06 -2.26
CA CYS A 423 0.38 -26.44 -2.83
C CYS A 423 0.09 -25.65 -4.13
N ALA A 424 0.48 -24.37 -4.19
CA ALA A 424 0.25 -23.50 -5.35
C ALA A 424 1.21 -23.77 -6.52
N THR A 425 2.23 -24.63 -6.37
CA THR A 425 3.05 -25.10 -7.50
C THR A 425 2.21 -25.99 -8.43
N CYS A 426 1.35 -26.83 -7.85
CA CYS A 426 0.46 -27.73 -8.59
C CYS A 426 -0.92 -27.14 -8.81
N HIS A 427 -1.46 -26.40 -7.83
CA HIS A 427 -2.80 -25.82 -7.87
C HIS A 427 -2.79 -24.32 -8.19
N ASP A 428 -3.78 -23.86 -8.93
CA ASP A 428 -4.15 -22.46 -9.07
C ASP A 428 -5.57 -22.27 -8.51
N PRO A 429 -5.71 -21.74 -7.28
CA PRO A 429 -7.01 -21.68 -6.60
C PRO A 429 -8.04 -20.80 -7.34
N HIS A 430 -7.60 -20.01 -8.34
CA HIS A 430 -8.43 -19.10 -9.11
C HIS A 430 -9.13 -19.73 -10.33
N ARG A 431 -8.85 -21.00 -10.67
CA ARG A 431 -9.46 -21.66 -11.84
C ARG A 431 -9.74 -23.11 -11.53
N TRP A 432 -10.88 -23.63 -11.98
CA TRP A 432 -11.21 -25.05 -11.78
C TRP A 432 -10.35 -25.98 -12.65
N ARG A 433 -10.07 -25.55 -13.88
CA ARG A 433 -9.27 -26.27 -14.88
C ARG A 433 -8.21 -25.35 -15.48
N SER A 434 -7.17 -25.95 -16.06
CA SER A 434 -6.10 -25.20 -16.72
C SER A 434 -6.26 -25.05 -18.23
N ASP A 435 -7.08 -25.91 -18.84
CA ASP A 435 -7.34 -26.00 -20.28
C ASP A 435 -8.61 -25.26 -20.72
N SER A 436 -9.40 -24.76 -19.77
CA SER A 436 -10.69 -24.09 -20.01
C SER A 436 -10.93 -22.99 -18.98
N THR A 437 -11.80 -22.04 -19.33
CA THR A 437 -12.32 -21.01 -18.41
C THR A 437 -13.57 -21.49 -17.66
N GLU A 438 -14.06 -22.68 -17.99
CA GLU A 438 -15.21 -23.31 -17.33
C GLU A 438 -14.90 -23.62 -15.86
N GLY A 439 -15.89 -23.33 -15.02
CA GLY A 439 -15.86 -23.59 -13.59
C GLY A 439 -16.79 -24.73 -13.18
N GLU A 440 -16.80 -25.05 -11.90
CA GLU A 440 -17.74 -26.00 -11.29
C GLU A 440 -18.06 -25.55 -9.87
N ILE A 441 -19.35 -25.45 -9.56
CA ILE A 441 -19.85 -24.99 -8.25
C ILE A 441 -20.67 -26.06 -7.54
N ARG A 442 -21.12 -27.12 -8.23
CA ARG A 442 -21.95 -28.16 -7.65
C ARG A 442 -21.16 -28.98 -6.64
N GLU A 443 -21.73 -29.16 -5.44
CA GLU A 443 -21.04 -29.81 -4.32
C GLU A 443 -20.66 -31.26 -4.63
N ASP A 444 -21.55 -32.00 -5.30
CA ASP A 444 -21.44 -33.42 -5.62
C ASP A 444 -20.37 -33.76 -6.67
N VAL A 445 -20.00 -32.79 -7.52
CA VAL A 445 -18.98 -33.00 -8.55
C VAL A 445 -17.60 -33.09 -7.91
N LYS A 446 -17.03 -34.30 -7.90
CA LYS A 446 -15.66 -34.54 -7.47
C LYS A 446 -14.69 -34.19 -8.59
N GLY A 447 -13.59 -33.58 -8.21
CA GLY A 447 -12.51 -33.33 -9.14
C GLY A 447 -11.75 -34.61 -9.51
N ASP A 448 -11.13 -34.56 -10.69
CA ASP A 448 -10.39 -35.63 -11.34
C ASP A 448 -8.96 -35.16 -11.69
N HIS A 449 -8.25 -35.98 -12.47
CA HIS A 449 -6.89 -35.72 -12.93
C HIS A 449 -6.73 -34.51 -13.88
N LYS A 450 -7.82 -33.88 -14.34
CA LYS A 450 -7.81 -32.70 -15.24
C LYS A 450 -8.36 -31.42 -14.58
N THR A 451 -9.07 -31.56 -13.47
CA THR A 451 -9.78 -30.49 -12.75
C THR A 451 -9.11 -30.22 -11.41
N SER A 452 -9.86 -30.00 -10.32
CA SER A 452 -9.32 -29.82 -8.96
C SER A 452 -8.33 -28.67 -8.84
N PHE A 453 -8.53 -27.59 -9.60
CA PHE A 453 -7.66 -26.42 -9.60
C PHE A 453 -6.24 -26.69 -10.10
N LEU A 454 -5.99 -27.77 -10.84
CA LEU A 454 -4.64 -28.08 -11.31
C LEU A 454 -4.15 -27.07 -12.36
N ARG A 455 -2.90 -26.60 -12.23
CA ARG A 455 -2.23 -25.72 -13.21
C ARG A 455 -2.02 -26.37 -14.57
N ARG A 456 -2.01 -27.70 -14.61
CA ARG A 456 -1.97 -28.53 -15.82
C ARG A 456 -2.71 -29.83 -15.56
N PRO A 457 -3.37 -30.44 -16.55
CA PRO A 457 -3.92 -31.78 -16.38
C PRO A 457 -2.79 -32.78 -16.15
N SER A 458 -3.04 -33.78 -15.32
CA SER A 458 -2.18 -34.96 -15.22
C SER A 458 -2.32 -35.80 -16.51
N PRO A 459 -1.24 -36.36 -17.05
CA PRO A 459 0.09 -36.44 -16.46
C PRO A 459 1.04 -35.28 -16.86
N ALA A 460 0.57 -34.32 -17.66
CA ALA A 460 1.42 -33.19 -18.10
C ALA A 460 1.97 -32.38 -16.92
N LEU A 461 1.19 -32.24 -15.84
CA LEU A 461 1.67 -31.63 -14.59
C LEU A 461 2.90 -32.34 -14.03
N CYS A 462 2.86 -33.67 -13.90
CA CYS A 462 3.95 -34.46 -13.36
C CYS A 462 5.17 -34.45 -14.28
N ARG A 463 4.94 -34.39 -15.61
CA ARG A 463 6.01 -34.32 -16.63
C ARG A 463 6.90 -33.11 -16.49
N GLU A 464 6.39 -32.01 -15.96
CA GLU A 464 7.16 -30.79 -15.73
C GLU A 464 8.35 -30.99 -14.80
N CYS A 465 8.27 -31.96 -13.88
CA CYS A 465 9.39 -32.32 -13.00
C CYS A 465 9.95 -33.71 -13.32
N HIS A 466 9.11 -34.69 -13.65
CA HIS A 466 9.47 -36.10 -13.81
C HIS A 466 9.54 -36.53 -15.28
N SER A 467 10.11 -35.69 -16.14
CA SER A 467 10.16 -35.88 -17.60
C SER A 467 10.71 -37.26 -18.04
N ASN A 468 11.67 -37.81 -17.28
CA ASN A 468 12.32 -39.09 -17.54
C ASN A 468 11.51 -40.33 -17.09
N LYS A 469 10.33 -40.16 -16.48
CA LYS A 469 9.49 -41.28 -15.97
C LYS A 469 8.36 -41.69 -16.93
N PHE A 470 8.31 -41.11 -18.13
CA PHE A 470 7.17 -41.26 -19.04
C PHE A 470 7.22 -42.47 -19.98
N ALA A 471 8.28 -43.29 -19.92
CA ALA A 471 8.34 -44.57 -20.62
C ALA A 471 7.22 -45.56 -20.21
N ILE A 472 6.50 -45.25 -19.13
CA ILE A 472 5.32 -45.99 -18.67
C ILE A 472 4.14 -45.92 -19.66
N VAL A 473 4.03 -44.86 -20.46
CA VAL A 473 2.95 -44.69 -21.45
C VAL A 473 3.02 -45.81 -22.48
N ASN A 474 1.89 -46.45 -22.78
CA ASN A 474 1.80 -47.59 -23.70
C ASN A 474 2.63 -48.83 -23.28
N SER A 475 3.13 -48.88 -22.05
CA SER A 475 3.77 -50.07 -21.50
C SER A 475 2.73 -51.04 -20.92
N LYS A 476 3.17 -52.23 -20.49
CA LYS A 476 2.32 -53.18 -19.74
C LYS A 476 1.85 -52.66 -18.38
N HIS A 477 2.45 -51.58 -17.88
CA HIS A 477 2.07 -50.90 -16.65
C HIS A 477 1.23 -49.64 -16.91
N ASP A 478 0.82 -49.37 -18.16
CA ASP A 478 -0.21 -48.38 -18.45
C ASP A 478 -1.59 -48.96 -18.13
N MET A 479 -1.99 -48.81 -16.87
CA MET A 479 -3.21 -49.42 -16.32
C MET A 479 -4.49 -48.96 -17.01
N ARG A 480 -4.47 -47.80 -17.67
CA ARG A 480 -5.59 -47.34 -18.50
C ARG A 480 -5.88 -48.28 -19.68
N LYS A 481 -4.89 -49.10 -20.07
CA LYS A 481 -5.00 -50.08 -21.15
C LYS A 481 -5.04 -51.51 -20.64
N THR A 482 -4.22 -51.83 -19.63
CA THR A 482 -4.05 -53.22 -19.18
C THR A 482 -5.02 -53.62 -18.08
N ALA A 483 -5.55 -52.68 -17.30
CA ALA A 483 -6.57 -52.95 -16.29
C ALA A 483 -7.48 -51.72 -16.06
N PRO A 484 -8.31 -51.34 -17.05
CA PRO A 484 -9.10 -50.10 -17.03
C PRO A 484 -10.20 -50.08 -15.95
N GLU A 485 -10.61 -51.24 -15.44
CA GLU A 485 -11.63 -51.37 -14.40
C GLU A 485 -11.05 -51.44 -12.98
N GLU A 486 -9.72 -51.47 -12.85
CA GLU A 486 -9.05 -51.69 -11.58
C GLU A 486 -8.87 -50.41 -10.77
N LYS A 487 -9.52 -50.38 -9.61
CA LYS A 487 -9.52 -49.22 -8.72
C LYS A 487 -8.24 -49.12 -7.91
N ASN A 488 -7.72 -47.92 -7.73
CA ASN A 488 -6.63 -47.65 -6.80
C ASN A 488 -7.11 -47.71 -5.33
N PHE A 489 -6.19 -47.49 -4.37
CA PHE A 489 -6.47 -47.51 -2.93
C PHE A 489 -7.57 -46.54 -2.47
N LEU A 490 -7.84 -45.48 -3.24
CA LEU A 490 -8.93 -44.54 -2.97
C LEU A 490 -10.23 -44.89 -3.70
N GLY A 491 -10.30 -46.05 -4.36
CA GLY A 491 -11.47 -46.50 -5.10
C GLY A 491 -11.61 -45.87 -6.49
N GLN A 492 -10.57 -45.22 -7.02
CA GLN A 492 -10.64 -44.50 -8.29
C GLN A 492 -10.20 -45.37 -9.47
N LEU A 493 -10.92 -45.28 -10.58
CA LEU A 493 -10.55 -45.90 -11.85
C LEU A 493 -9.35 -45.19 -12.51
N PRO A 494 -8.63 -45.84 -13.43
CA PRO A 494 -7.62 -45.20 -14.27
C PRO A 494 -8.15 -44.04 -15.12
N SER A 495 -9.43 -44.07 -15.51
CA SER A 495 -10.11 -42.96 -16.21
C SER A 495 -10.28 -41.72 -15.32
N GLU A 496 -10.41 -41.89 -14.01
CA GLU A 496 -10.59 -40.81 -13.04
C GLU A 496 -9.24 -40.29 -12.52
N SER A 497 -8.34 -41.19 -12.15
CA SER A 497 -7.04 -40.90 -11.52
C SER A 497 -5.92 -40.60 -12.54
N GLY A 498 -6.13 -40.97 -13.81
CA GLY A 498 -5.16 -40.79 -14.88
C GLY A 498 -3.98 -41.78 -14.80
N LEU A 499 -2.99 -41.59 -15.69
CA LEU A 499 -1.86 -42.51 -15.86
C LEU A 499 -1.06 -42.74 -14.57
N CYS A 500 -0.70 -41.66 -13.88
CA CYS A 500 0.13 -41.75 -12.69
C CYS A 500 -0.69 -42.05 -11.44
N GLY A 501 -1.95 -41.59 -11.38
CA GLY A 501 -2.82 -41.71 -10.21
C GLY A 501 -3.29 -43.13 -9.90
N THR A 502 -3.09 -44.07 -10.82
CA THR A 502 -3.32 -45.50 -10.55
C THR A 502 -2.29 -46.07 -9.58
N CYS A 503 -1.08 -45.49 -9.51
CA CYS A 503 0.01 -45.95 -8.65
C CYS A 503 0.49 -44.89 -7.65
N HIS A 504 0.34 -43.60 -7.97
CA HIS A 504 0.84 -42.47 -7.19
C HIS A 504 -0.31 -41.56 -6.73
N ILE A 505 -0.64 -41.61 -5.44
CA ILE A 505 -1.73 -40.89 -4.82
C ILE A 505 -1.17 -39.76 -3.94
N ILE A 506 -1.26 -38.53 -4.43
CA ILE A 506 -0.68 -37.34 -3.80
C ILE A 506 -1.37 -37.02 -2.46
N HIS A 507 -2.70 -37.15 -2.42
CA HIS A 507 -3.53 -36.89 -1.25
C HIS A 507 -4.16 -38.19 -0.75
N GLY A 508 -3.77 -38.66 0.43
CA GLY A 508 -4.30 -39.89 1.02
C GLY A 508 -3.62 -41.18 0.56
N GLY A 509 -2.49 -41.08 -0.15
CA GLY A 509 -1.66 -42.23 -0.53
C GLY A 509 -0.90 -42.84 0.64
N GLN A 510 -0.35 -44.03 0.42
CA GLN A 510 0.42 -44.76 1.44
C GLN A 510 1.83 -44.17 1.64
N LYS A 511 2.45 -44.50 2.78
CA LYS A 511 3.83 -44.11 3.10
C LYS A 511 4.78 -44.82 2.13
N ASN A 512 5.80 -44.10 1.62
CA ASN A 512 6.75 -44.51 0.58
C ASN A 512 6.20 -44.41 -0.85
N TYR A 513 6.85 -43.61 -1.71
CA TYR A 513 6.51 -43.42 -3.13
C TYR A 513 5.07 -43.02 -3.42
N ILE A 514 4.36 -42.45 -2.44
CA ILE A 514 2.95 -42.07 -2.55
C ILE A 514 2.08 -43.21 -3.10
N TRP A 515 2.37 -44.46 -2.72
CA TRP A 515 1.83 -45.64 -3.39
C TRP A 515 0.30 -45.75 -3.28
N GLY A 516 -0.33 -46.17 -4.38
CA GLY A 516 -1.77 -46.22 -4.58
C GLY A 516 -2.40 -47.60 -4.52
N ARG A 517 -1.70 -48.59 -3.94
CA ARG A 517 -2.18 -49.96 -3.76
C ARG A 517 -1.86 -50.43 -2.35
N ASP A 518 -2.58 -51.45 -1.87
CA ASP A 518 -2.29 -52.09 -0.59
C ASP A 518 -1.00 -52.91 -0.63
N ILE A 519 -0.05 -52.53 0.21
CA ILE A 519 1.18 -53.29 0.42
C ILE A 519 0.94 -54.34 1.51
N LYS A 520 0.67 -55.58 1.11
CA LYS A 520 0.49 -56.71 2.04
C LYS A 520 1.79 -57.40 2.43
N SER A 521 2.85 -57.25 1.63
CA SER A 521 4.14 -57.90 1.84
C SER A 521 5.01 -57.14 2.86
N LYS A 522 5.73 -57.89 3.70
CA LYS A 522 6.61 -57.37 4.76
C LYS A 522 8.07 -57.81 4.58
N SER A 523 8.56 -57.95 3.35
CA SER A 523 9.91 -58.46 3.06
C SER A 523 11.08 -57.57 3.52
N GLY A 524 10.82 -56.47 4.24
CA GLY A 524 11.83 -55.45 4.55
C GLY A 524 12.27 -54.58 3.35
N GLN A 525 12.13 -55.08 2.12
CA GLN A 525 12.53 -54.38 0.89
C GLN A 525 11.38 -53.57 0.28
N VAL A 526 11.43 -52.24 0.40
CA VAL A 526 10.34 -51.33 -0.02
C VAL A 526 9.96 -51.50 -1.50
N VAL A 527 10.93 -51.54 -2.41
CA VAL A 527 10.65 -51.62 -3.87
C VAL A 527 10.01 -52.95 -4.25
N GLN A 528 10.54 -54.06 -3.73
CA GLN A 528 9.98 -55.40 -3.96
C GLN A 528 8.51 -55.47 -3.49
N ASN A 529 8.23 -54.89 -2.32
CA ASN A 529 6.88 -54.81 -1.76
C ASN A 529 5.88 -54.08 -2.69
N LEU A 530 6.34 -53.11 -3.48
CA LEU A 530 5.49 -52.44 -4.48
C LEU A 530 5.15 -53.40 -5.63
N CYS A 531 6.15 -54.11 -6.17
CA CYS A 531 5.95 -55.06 -7.27
C CYS A 531 4.96 -56.17 -6.89
N VAL A 532 5.15 -56.78 -5.72
CA VAL A 532 4.31 -57.89 -5.26
C VAL A 532 2.91 -57.43 -4.81
N SER A 533 2.67 -56.12 -4.61
CA SER A 533 1.31 -55.63 -4.37
C SER A 533 0.36 -55.89 -5.55
N CYS A 534 0.89 -56.01 -6.77
CA CYS A 534 0.13 -56.35 -7.97
C CYS A 534 0.44 -57.76 -8.49
N HIS A 535 1.72 -58.18 -8.41
CA HIS A 535 2.20 -59.46 -8.92
C HIS A 535 2.11 -60.58 -7.88
N ASN A 536 0.90 -60.86 -7.40
CA ASN A 536 0.60 -61.96 -6.49
C ASN A 536 -0.66 -62.72 -6.95
N LYS A 537 -0.96 -63.87 -6.33
CA LYS A 537 -2.07 -64.76 -6.74
C LYS A 537 -3.43 -64.06 -6.77
N ASP A 538 -3.64 -63.13 -5.84
CA ASP A 538 -4.89 -62.37 -5.68
C ASP A 538 -4.78 -60.95 -6.26
N GLY A 539 -3.65 -60.63 -6.90
CA GLY A 539 -3.34 -59.32 -7.44
C GLY A 539 -3.73 -59.18 -8.90
N ILE A 540 -3.73 -57.93 -9.38
CA ILE A 540 -4.18 -57.57 -10.73
C ILE A 540 -3.27 -58.18 -11.81
N ALA A 541 -2.01 -58.45 -11.47
CA ALA A 541 -1.05 -59.10 -12.35
C ALA A 541 -0.89 -60.59 -12.00
N ASN A 542 -1.94 -61.27 -11.50
CA ASN A 542 -1.91 -62.69 -11.16
C ASN A 542 -1.52 -63.62 -12.32
N LYS A 543 -1.72 -63.21 -13.57
CA LYS A 543 -1.26 -63.93 -14.77
C LYS A 543 0.24 -63.76 -15.06
N LYS A 544 0.94 -62.91 -14.31
CA LYS A 544 2.35 -62.54 -14.49
C LYS A 544 3.09 -62.58 -13.14
N LEU A 545 2.98 -63.69 -12.42
CA LEU A 545 3.69 -63.87 -11.15
C LEU A 545 5.20 -63.93 -11.36
N ILE A 546 5.95 -63.36 -10.42
CA ILE A 546 7.40 -63.52 -10.33
C ILE A 546 7.65 -64.98 -9.86
N LYS A 547 8.11 -65.84 -10.77
CA LYS A 547 8.49 -67.23 -10.48
C LYS A 547 10.00 -67.33 -10.51
N GLU A 548 10.59 -67.90 -9.45
CA GLU A 548 12.02 -68.21 -9.29
C GLU A 548 12.98 -67.03 -9.52
N TYR A 549 13.71 -66.64 -8.48
CA TYR A 549 14.72 -65.58 -8.59
C TYR A 549 15.90 -66.11 -9.42
N SER A 550 16.13 -65.51 -10.59
CA SER A 550 17.25 -65.90 -11.47
C SER A 550 18.62 -65.48 -10.92
N HIS A 551 18.65 -64.73 -9.82
CA HIS A 551 19.83 -64.23 -9.12
C HIS A 551 19.55 -64.21 -7.60
N PRO A 552 20.58 -64.31 -6.74
CA PRO A 552 20.40 -64.25 -5.30
C PRO A 552 19.75 -62.93 -4.88
N MET A 553 18.76 -63.02 -3.99
CA MET A 553 18.15 -61.90 -3.29
C MET A 553 18.53 -62.08 -1.81
N ASP A 554 19.13 -61.07 -1.18
CA ASP A 554 19.77 -61.09 0.16
C ASP A 554 21.22 -61.61 0.21
N ILE A 555 22.18 -60.87 -0.39
CA ILE A 555 23.63 -61.01 -0.12
C ILE A 555 24.10 -59.85 0.74
#